data_AF-A0A845BB50-F1
#
_entry.id   AF-A0A845BB50-F1
#
_cell.length_a   1.000
_cell.length_b   1.000
_cell.length_c   1.000
_cell.angle_alpha   90.00
_cell.angle_beta   90.00
_cell.angle_gamma   90.00
#
_symmetry.space_group_name_H-M   'P 1'
#
loop_
_entity.id
_entity.type
_entity.pdbx_description
1 polymer ?
#
loop_
_entity_poly.entity_id
_entity_poly.type
_entity_poly.pdbx_seq_one_letter_code
_entity_poly.pdbx_strand_id
1 'polypeptide(L)'
;MAARQSKAQKETVSRVMHEFKHGELERGHGGKVKNPKQAIAIALSEAGASNQQSPKKNREKLKETKRKERTGRTAQARKEGGGGSTREELYRQAQKAQIPGRSRMDKAALQKALREHHS
;
A
#
# COMPACT_ATOMS: atom_id res chain seq x y z
N MET A 1 -0.83 6.07 29.82
CA MET A 1 -1.99 5.63 29.00
C MET A 1 -1.52 5.38 27.57
N ALA A 2 -1.96 4.30 26.91
CA ALA A 2 -1.69 4.14 25.48
C ALA A 2 -2.35 5.30 24.71
N ALA A 3 -1.57 6.09 23.99
CA ALA A 3 -2.10 7.19 23.20
C ALA A 3 -3.14 6.64 22.21
N ARG A 4 -4.33 7.26 22.16
CA ARG A 4 -5.35 6.88 21.19
C ARG A 4 -4.75 6.95 19.79
N GLN A 5 -4.91 5.88 19.02
CA GLN A 5 -4.42 5.81 17.64
C GLN A 5 -5.02 6.95 16.79
N SER A 6 -4.20 7.57 15.96
CA SER A 6 -4.64 8.58 15.00
C SER A 6 -5.47 7.96 13.88
N LYS A 7 -6.22 8.79 13.12
CA LYS A 7 -7.01 8.33 11.97
C LYS A 7 -6.16 7.55 10.96
N ALA A 8 -4.98 8.08 10.63
CA ALA A 8 -4.05 7.44 9.68
C ALA A 8 -3.57 6.06 10.15
N GLN A 9 -3.37 5.90 11.47
CA GLN A 9 -2.99 4.61 12.06
C GLN A 9 -4.14 3.61 11.98
N LYS A 10 -5.37 4.05 12.29
CA LYS A 10 -6.57 3.21 12.17
C LYS A 10 -6.81 2.75 10.74
N GLU A 11 -6.62 3.61 9.75
CA GLU A 11 -6.74 3.25 8.33
C GLU A 11 -5.74 2.17 7.93
N THR A 12 -4.48 2.29 8.36
CA THR A 12 -3.45 1.28 8.07
C THR A 12 -3.79 -0.05 8.76
N VAL A 13 -4.24 -0.03 10.02
CA VAL A 13 -4.70 -1.23 10.72
C VAL A 13 -5.87 -1.89 9.97
N SER A 14 -6.87 -1.10 9.59
CA SER A 14 -8.05 -1.58 8.86
C SER A 14 -7.66 -2.21 7.53
N ARG A 15 -6.73 -1.58 6.78
CA ARG A 15 -6.21 -2.12 5.52
C ARG A 15 -5.56 -3.48 5.75
N VAL A 16 -4.56 -3.57 6.63
CA VAL A 16 -3.83 -4.83 6.89
C VAL A 16 -4.78 -5.94 7.33
N MET A 17 -5.77 -5.62 8.17
CA MET A 17 -6.77 -6.61 8.60
C MET A 17 -7.72 -7.01 7.46
N HIS A 18 -7.99 -6.13 6.50
CA HIS A 18 -8.71 -6.46 5.27
C HIS A 18 -7.89 -7.41 4.39
N GLU A 19 -6.58 -7.16 4.21
CA GLU A 19 -5.67 -8.07 3.49
C GLU A 19 -5.63 -9.45 4.17
N PHE A 20 -5.65 -9.50 5.50
CA PHE A 20 -5.73 -10.76 6.24
C PHE A 20 -7.07 -11.47 6.01
N LYS A 21 -8.18 -10.74 6.07
CA LYS A 21 -9.53 -11.29 5.83
C LYS A 21 -9.65 -11.97 4.47
N HIS A 22 -8.99 -11.41 3.45
CA HIS A 22 -8.94 -11.97 2.09
C HIS A 22 -7.82 -13.00 1.87
N GLY A 23 -7.01 -13.30 2.90
CA GLY A 23 -5.92 -14.25 2.81
C GLY A 23 -4.77 -13.78 1.91
N GLU A 24 -4.57 -12.47 1.82
CA GLU A 24 -3.55 -11.84 0.99
C GLU A 24 -2.31 -11.46 1.78
N LEU A 25 -2.47 -11.15 3.07
CA LEU A 25 -1.39 -10.78 3.98
C LEU A 25 -0.30 -11.87 4.04
N GLU A 26 0.96 -11.47 3.82
CA GLU A 26 2.10 -12.38 3.75
C GLU A 26 3.10 -12.22 4.90
N ARG A 27 3.83 -13.29 5.18
CA ARG A 27 4.95 -13.30 6.12
C ARG A 27 6.23 -12.85 5.42
N GLY A 28 7.19 -12.30 6.18
CA GLY A 28 8.46 -11.80 5.64
C GLY A 28 9.33 -12.86 4.94
N HIS A 29 9.19 -14.14 5.29
CA HIS A 29 9.88 -15.28 4.65
C HIS A 29 9.01 -16.00 3.61
N GLY A 30 7.88 -15.40 3.22
CA GLY A 30 6.93 -16.00 2.28
C GLY A 30 5.79 -16.80 2.95
N GLY A 31 4.73 -16.98 2.17
CA GLY A 31 3.50 -17.65 2.59
C GLY A 31 2.54 -16.74 3.36
N LYS A 32 1.26 -17.12 3.33
CA LYS A 32 0.15 -16.35 3.92
C LYS A 32 0.20 -16.36 5.44
N VAL A 33 -0.20 -15.24 6.05
CA VAL A 33 -0.48 -15.17 7.49
C VAL A 33 -1.79 -15.90 7.75
N LYS A 34 -1.75 -16.91 8.65
CA LYS A 34 -2.93 -17.73 8.99
C LYS A 34 -3.52 -17.40 10.36
N ASN A 35 -2.72 -16.84 11.27
CA ASN A 35 -3.13 -16.58 12.65
C ASN A 35 -3.61 -15.12 12.83
N PRO A 36 -4.84 -14.88 13.32
CA PRO A 36 -5.35 -13.53 13.58
C PRO A 36 -4.46 -12.71 14.52
N LYS A 37 -3.86 -13.33 15.55
CA LYS A 37 -2.96 -12.64 16.49
C LYS A 37 -1.73 -12.09 15.78
N GLN A 38 -1.19 -12.86 14.83
CA GLN A 38 -0.06 -12.43 14.02
C GLN A 38 -0.45 -11.29 13.07
N ALA A 39 -1.64 -11.35 12.48
CA ALA A 39 -2.16 -10.26 11.65
C ALA A 39 -2.30 -8.95 12.44
N ILE A 40 -2.85 -9.01 13.66
CA ILE A 40 -2.96 -7.85 14.55
C ILE A 40 -1.56 -7.27 14.88
N ALA A 41 -0.58 -8.13 15.18
CA ALA A 41 0.78 -7.68 15.46
C ALA A 41 1.42 -6.96 14.25
N ILE A 42 1.22 -7.49 13.04
CA ILE A 42 1.69 -6.85 11.80
C ILE A 42 0.97 -5.52 11.59
N ALA A 43 -0.36 -5.47 11.75
CA ALA A 43 -1.15 -4.26 11.60
C ALA A 43 -0.70 -3.14 12.56
N LEU A 44 -0.45 -3.47 13.83
CA LEU A 44 0.04 -2.52 14.83
C LEU A 44 1.46 -2.04 14.52
N SER A 45 2.35 -2.92 14.04
CA SER A 45 3.69 -2.52 13.64
C SER A 45 3.68 -1.63 12.38
N GLU A 46 2.91 -1.99 11.34
CA GLU A 46 2.76 -1.19 10.12
C GLU A 46 2.18 0.20 10.39
N ALA A 47 1.23 0.30 11.32
CA ALA A 47 0.64 1.56 11.75
C ALA A 47 1.53 2.37 12.71
N GLY A 48 2.71 1.86 13.11
CA GLY A 48 3.55 2.52 14.09
C GLY A 48 2.84 2.71 15.44
N ALA A 49 2.02 1.73 15.84
CA ALA A 49 1.26 1.71 17.08
C ALA A 49 1.66 0.53 17.99
N SER A 50 2.79 -0.11 17.68
CA SER A 50 3.31 -1.21 18.49
C SER A 50 3.82 -0.70 19.84
N ASN A 51 3.52 -1.44 20.90
CA ASN A 51 4.07 -1.21 22.23
C ASN A 51 5.49 -1.80 22.41
N GLN A 52 5.98 -2.57 21.43
CA GLN A 52 7.31 -3.18 21.45
C GLN A 52 8.40 -2.30 20.82
N GLN A 53 8.03 -1.15 20.24
CA GLN A 53 8.93 -0.29 19.49
C GLN A 53 8.97 1.12 20.08
N SER A 54 10.12 1.79 19.98
CA SER A 54 10.25 3.17 20.44
C SER A 54 9.36 4.13 19.61
N PRO A 55 8.94 5.27 20.16
CA PRO A 55 8.13 6.26 19.43
C PRO A 55 8.76 6.71 18.11
N LYS A 56 10.09 6.84 18.06
CA LYS A 56 10.84 7.18 16.84
C LYS A 56 10.68 6.09 15.79
N LYS A 57 10.91 4.83 16.16
CA LYS A 57 10.80 3.67 15.26
C LYS A 57 9.37 3.52 14.73
N ASN A 58 8.37 3.71 15.60
CA ASN A 58 6.96 3.72 15.24
C ASN A 58 6.63 4.80 14.19
N ARG A 59 7.13 6.03 14.38
CA ARG A 59 6.93 7.13 13.41
C ARG A 59 7.59 6.84 12.07
N GLU A 60 8.81 6.32 12.08
CA GLU A 60 9.52 5.90 10.86
C GLU A 60 8.76 4.81 10.12
N LYS A 61 8.25 3.80 10.85
CA LYS A 61 7.51 2.69 10.26
C LYS A 61 6.21 3.14 9.61
N LEU A 62 5.43 3.98 10.29
CA LEU A 62 4.22 4.56 9.73
C LEU A 62 4.52 5.37 8.45
N LYS A 63 5.60 6.16 8.44
CA LYS A 63 6.03 6.91 7.25
C LYS A 63 6.41 5.99 6.09
N GLU A 64 7.13 4.90 6.37
CA GLU A 64 7.48 3.87 5.41
C GLU A 64 6.23 3.21 4.82
N THR A 65 5.29 2.78 5.68
CA THR A 65 4.03 2.17 5.29
C THR A 65 3.19 3.09 4.40
N LYS A 66 3.00 4.35 4.80
CA LYS A 66 2.26 5.35 4.01
C LYS A 66 2.92 5.60 2.65
N ARG A 67 4.25 5.58 2.57
CA ARG A 67 4.97 5.66 1.29
C ARG A 67 4.70 4.44 0.41
N LYS A 68 4.65 3.24 0.98
CA LYS A 68 4.31 2.00 0.25
C LYS A 68 2.86 2.01 -0.25
N GLU A 69 1.92 2.43 0.60
CA GLU A 69 0.50 2.62 0.24
C GLU A 69 0.37 3.57 -0.96
N ARG A 70 0.97 4.76 -0.89
CA ARG A 70 0.94 5.74 -1.99
C ARG A 70 1.60 5.24 -3.28
N THR A 71 2.60 4.37 -3.19
CA THR A 71 3.31 3.83 -4.36
C THR A 71 2.70 2.53 -4.89
N GLY A 72 1.61 2.03 -4.28
CA GLY A 72 0.95 0.80 -4.71
C GLY A 72 1.81 -0.45 -4.51
N ARG A 73 2.70 -0.44 -3.50
CA ARG A 73 3.63 -1.56 -3.24
C ARG A 73 3.15 -2.48 -2.10
N THR A 74 1.91 -2.36 -1.65
CA THR A 74 1.32 -3.23 -0.61
C THR A 74 1.13 -4.65 -1.14
N ALA A 75 1.03 -5.64 -0.24
CA ALA A 75 0.83 -7.04 -0.62
C ALA A 75 -0.50 -7.22 -1.38
N GLN A 76 -1.56 -6.56 -0.89
CA GLN A 76 -2.85 -6.44 -1.59
C GLN A 76 -2.67 -5.87 -3.01
N ALA A 77 -1.97 -4.75 -3.19
CA ALA A 77 -1.76 -4.16 -4.52
C ALA A 77 -0.96 -5.05 -5.50
N ARG A 78 -0.19 -6.02 -4.98
CA ARG A 78 0.53 -7.01 -5.81
C ARG A 78 -0.31 -8.24 -6.15
N LYS A 79 -1.25 -8.63 -5.29
CA LYS A 79 -2.13 -9.80 -5.48
C LYS A 79 -3.42 -9.49 -6.19
N GLU A 80 -4.02 -8.34 -5.89
CA GLU A 80 -5.22 -7.82 -6.56
C GLU A 80 -4.89 -7.31 -7.97
N GLY A 81 -4.39 -8.18 -8.84
CA GLY A 81 -4.28 -7.92 -10.27
C GLY A 81 -5.63 -7.70 -10.98
N GLY A 82 -6.56 -6.93 -10.41
CA GLY A 82 -7.84 -6.54 -11.00
C GLY A 82 -8.31 -5.18 -10.47
N GLY A 83 -8.16 -4.06 -11.17
CA GLY A 83 -7.64 -3.85 -12.52
C GLY A 83 -7.14 -2.41 -12.68
N GLY A 84 -5.86 -2.19 -12.41
CA GLY A 84 -5.22 -0.90 -12.64
C GLY A 84 -3.71 -1.04 -12.61
N SER A 85 -3.12 -1.13 -13.80
CA SER A 85 -1.68 -1.15 -14.08
C SER A 85 -0.90 -0.31 -13.06
N THR A 86 0.23 -0.82 -12.56
CA THR A 86 1.14 -0.07 -11.68
C THR A 86 1.51 1.27 -12.32
N ARG A 87 1.89 2.29 -11.53
CA ARG A 87 2.32 3.59 -12.10
C ARG A 87 3.41 3.40 -13.16
N GLU A 88 4.29 2.44 -12.95
CA GLU A 88 5.39 2.12 -13.86
C GLU A 88 4.89 1.46 -15.16
N GLU A 89 3.91 0.56 -15.08
CA GLU A 89 3.26 -0.01 -16.27
C GLU A 89 2.45 1.04 -17.03
N LEU A 90 1.70 1.89 -16.33
CA LEU A 90 1.01 3.04 -16.94
C LEU A 90 2.00 4.00 -17.57
N TYR A 91 3.16 4.23 -16.95
CA TYR A 91 4.23 5.05 -17.52
C TYR A 91 4.81 4.41 -18.79
N ARG A 92 5.07 3.10 -18.78
CA ARG A 92 5.53 2.35 -19.97
C ARG A 92 4.48 2.37 -21.09
N GLN A 93 3.21 2.20 -20.76
CA GLN A 93 2.10 2.31 -21.70
C GLN A 93 2.00 3.73 -22.27
N ALA A 94 2.05 4.76 -21.43
CA ALA A 94 2.03 6.16 -21.84
C ALA A 94 3.26 6.54 -22.67
N GLN A 95 4.42 5.92 -22.42
CA GLN A 95 5.61 6.09 -23.24
C GLN A 95 5.44 5.48 -24.63
N LYS A 96 4.86 4.26 -24.73
CA LYS A 96 4.54 3.63 -26.02
C LYS A 96 3.49 4.43 -26.80
N ALA A 97 2.48 4.95 -26.10
CA ALA A 97 1.45 5.83 -26.66
C ALA A 97 1.92 7.29 -26.84
N GLN A 98 3.20 7.59 -26.57
CA GLN A 98 3.80 8.92 -26.75
C GLN A 98 3.07 10.08 -26.06
N ILE A 99 2.42 9.81 -24.92
CA ILE A 99 1.65 10.82 -24.18
C ILE A 99 2.61 11.92 -23.66
N PRO A 100 2.37 13.20 -24.00
CA PRO A 100 3.18 14.32 -23.54
C PRO A 100 2.99 14.54 -22.03
N GLY A 101 4.03 15.03 -21.35
CA GLY A 101 3.95 15.30 -19.90
C GLY A 101 3.88 14.07 -18.98
N ARG A 102 3.88 12.84 -19.53
CA ARG A 102 3.81 11.56 -18.80
C ARG A 102 4.78 11.44 -17.60
N SER A 103 5.97 12.02 -17.68
CA SER A 103 6.99 11.96 -16.61
C SER A 103 6.58 12.72 -15.34
N ARG A 104 5.71 13.72 -15.47
CA ARG A 104 5.17 14.51 -14.35
C ARG A 104 3.86 13.95 -13.79
N MET A 105 3.26 12.95 -14.45
CA MET A 105 1.97 12.38 -14.06
C MET A 105 2.10 11.35 -12.93
N ASP A 106 1.10 11.33 -12.05
CA ASP A 106 0.93 10.28 -11.05
C ASP A 106 0.15 9.08 -11.62
N LYS A 107 -0.13 8.06 -10.81
CA LYS A 107 -0.84 6.86 -11.26
C LYS A 107 -2.20 7.20 -11.87
N ALA A 108 -2.96 8.09 -11.23
CA ALA A 108 -4.31 8.43 -11.67
C ALA A 108 -4.27 9.25 -12.96
N ALA A 109 -3.37 10.23 -13.06
CA ALA A 109 -3.18 11.04 -14.26
C ALA A 109 -2.71 10.20 -15.46
N LEU A 110 -1.79 9.25 -15.25
CA LEU A 110 -1.36 8.33 -16.32
C LEU A 110 -2.52 7.42 -16.77
N GLN A 111 -3.33 6.92 -15.85
CA GLN A 111 -4.49 6.09 -16.17
C GLN A 111 -5.56 6.86 -16.96
N LYS A 112 -5.83 8.12 -16.58
CA LYS A 112 -6.75 9.01 -17.29
C LYS A 112 -6.25 9.33 -18.70
N ALA A 113 -5.00 9.75 -18.83
CA ALA A 113 -4.41 10.11 -20.11
C ALA A 113 -4.40 8.92 -21.09
N LEU A 114 -4.14 7.70 -20.60
CA LEU A 114 -4.23 6.50 -21.43
C LEU A 114 -5.64 6.20 -21.92
N ARG A 115 -6.67 6.41 -21.09
CA ARG A 115 -8.06 6.24 -21.52
C ARG A 115 -8.46 7.27 -22.58
N GLU A 116 -8.06 8.52 -22.40
CA GLU A 116 -8.37 9.63 -23.32
C GLU A 116 -7.64 9.54 -24.67
N HIS A 117 -6.49 8.87 -24.72
CA HIS A 117 -5.76 8.66 -25.98
C HIS A 117 -6.34 7.51 -26.83
N HIS A 118 -7.08 6.58 -26.23
CA HIS A 118 -7.67 5.42 -26.93
C HIS A 118 -9.13 5.64 -27.37
N SER A 119 -9.74 6.76 -26.98
CA SER A 119 -11.04 7.26 -27.44
C SER A 119 -10.89 8.19 -28.64
#